data_AF-A0A979FVL1-F1
#
_entry.id   AF-A0A979FVL1-F1
#
_cell.length_a   1.000
_cell.length_b   1.000
_cell.length_c   1.000
_cell.angle_alpha   90.00
_cell.angle_beta   90.00
_cell.angle_gamma   90.00
#
_symmetry.space_group_name_H-M   'P 1'
#
loop_
_entity.id
_entity.type
_entity.pdbx_description
1 polymer ?
#
loop_
_entity_poly.entity_id
_entity_poly.type
_entity_poly.pdbx_seq_one_letter_code
_entity_poly.pdbx_strand_id
1 'polypeptide(L)'
;ARLGPPEIRGVRDMYEPEDTIVVTCHHGRDSPSEPQPRLSWLIDGKEVGPPLLEALGGHTPGGGTEALSLKVPAQQVVEAGGSVQVECRVSLGPLQDRAVKTLRVRMRDYFFSNSGARGGKGCSVASFMAAAMLAAARLYFDIS
;
A
#
# COMPACT_ATOMS: atom_id res chain seq x y z
N ALA A 1 5.08 -28.13 -7.05
CA ALA A 1 4.85 -26.70 -6.82
C ALA A 1 3.39 -26.38 -7.06
N ARG A 2 2.59 -26.41 -6.00
CA ARG A 2 1.26 -25.80 -6.00
C ARG A 2 1.35 -24.55 -5.14
N LEU A 3 1.04 -23.40 -5.72
CA LEU A 3 0.97 -22.15 -4.96
C LEU A 3 -0.44 -22.03 -4.39
N GLY A 4 -0.57 -22.01 -3.07
CA GLY A 4 -1.84 -21.72 -2.41
C GLY A 4 -2.13 -20.22 -2.42
N PRO A 5 -3.41 -19.82 -2.33
CA PRO A 5 -3.76 -18.41 -2.21
C PRO A 5 -3.16 -17.85 -0.91
N PRO A 6 -2.59 -16.63 -0.94
CA PRO A 6 -2.07 -16.02 0.27
C PRO A 6 -3.21 -15.59 1.20
N GLU A 7 -2.93 -15.53 2.49
CA GLU A 7 -3.90 -15.12 3.50
C GLU A 7 -3.49 -13.78 4.11
N ILE A 8 -4.40 -12.79 4.04
CA ILE A 8 -4.20 -11.48 4.67
C ILE A 8 -4.90 -11.47 6.04
N ARG A 9 -4.13 -11.21 7.10
CA ARG A 9 -4.57 -11.13 8.50
C ARG A 9 -4.34 -9.73 9.10
N GLY A 10 -5.00 -9.43 10.21
CA GLY A 10 -4.86 -8.15 10.93
C GLY A 10 -5.72 -7.00 10.39
N VAL A 11 -6.56 -7.26 9.39
CA VAL A 11 -7.48 -6.25 8.83
C VAL A 11 -8.64 -6.01 9.79
N ARG A 12 -8.95 -4.73 10.04
CA ARG A 12 -10.14 -4.25 10.75
C ARG A 12 -11.12 -3.62 9.76
N ASP A 13 -12.39 -3.53 10.14
CA ASP A 13 -13.43 -2.90 9.30
C ASP A 13 -13.21 -1.39 9.13
N MET A 14 -12.66 -0.73 10.16
CA MET A 14 -12.38 0.70 10.19
C MET A 14 -11.20 0.99 11.13
N TYR A 15 -10.33 1.90 10.74
CA TYR A 15 -9.21 2.42 11.53
C TYR A 15 -9.44 3.90 11.86
N GLU A 16 -8.79 4.40 12.90
CA GLU A 16 -8.76 5.83 13.24
C GLU A 16 -7.55 6.52 12.57
N PRO A 17 -7.60 7.83 12.26
CA PRO A 17 -6.51 8.56 11.61
C PRO A 17 -5.15 8.46 12.31
N GLU A 18 -5.16 8.29 13.63
CA GLU A 18 -3.96 8.19 14.46
C GLU A 18 -3.35 6.78 14.49
N ASP A 19 -4.03 5.78 13.89
CA ASP A 19 -3.57 4.41 13.91
C ASP A 19 -2.33 4.20 13.02
N THR A 20 -1.50 3.23 13.41
CA THR A 20 -0.61 2.54 12.48
C THR A 20 -1.25 1.23 12.09
N ILE A 21 -1.65 1.11 10.82
CA ILE A 21 -2.30 -0.08 10.29
C ILE A 21 -1.23 -1.14 10.05
N VAL A 22 -1.37 -2.28 10.73
CA VAL A 22 -0.48 -3.43 10.53
C VAL A 22 -1.30 -4.60 10.02
N VAL A 23 -0.99 -5.04 8.81
CA VAL A 23 -1.60 -6.21 8.19
C VAL A 23 -0.52 -7.18 7.75
N THR A 24 -0.77 -8.47 7.94
CA THR A 24 0.24 -9.51 7.70
C THR A 24 -0.24 -10.44 6.60
N CYS A 25 0.62 -10.71 5.64
CA CYS A 25 0.38 -11.70 4.62
C CYS A 25 1.13 -12.98 4.93
N HIS A 26 0.44 -14.12 4.85
CA HIS A 26 1.02 -15.45 4.94
C HIS A 26 0.88 -16.16 3.60
N HIS A 27 1.89 -16.93 3.19
CA HIS A 27 1.71 -17.81 2.04
C HIS A 27 0.85 -19.02 2.42
N GLY A 28 -0.01 -19.45 1.50
CA GLY A 28 -0.91 -20.58 1.72
C GLY A 28 -0.17 -21.92 1.72
N ARG A 29 0.10 -22.45 2.92
CA ARG A 29 0.58 -23.80 3.26
C ARG A 29 2.07 -24.08 2.94
N ASP A 30 2.78 -24.50 3.97
CA ASP A 30 4.14 -25.06 3.92
C ASP A 30 4.11 -26.55 3.57
N SER A 31 4.67 -26.92 2.43
CA SER A 31 5.28 -28.25 2.31
C SER A 31 6.77 -28.08 2.59
N PRO A 32 7.35 -28.76 3.60
CA PRO A 32 8.77 -28.59 3.95
C PRO A 32 9.72 -29.03 2.84
N SER A 33 9.23 -29.71 1.80
CA SER A 33 9.99 -30.10 0.61
C SER A 33 9.82 -29.16 -0.58
N GLU A 34 8.92 -28.17 -0.52
CA GLU A 34 8.73 -27.20 -1.59
C GLU A 34 9.55 -25.92 -1.34
N PRO A 35 10.10 -25.29 -2.40
CA PRO A 35 10.81 -24.03 -2.28
C PRO A 35 9.89 -22.93 -1.75
N GLN A 36 10.41 -22.11 -0.83
CA GLN A 36 9.62 -21.07 -0.17
C GLN A 36 9.26 -19.95 -1.18
N PRO A 37 7.97 -19.56 -1.27
CA PRO A 37 7.55 -18.53 -2.20
C PRO A 37 7.98 -17.14 -1.71
N ARG A 38 8.02 -16.19 -2.65
CA ARG A 38 8.27 -14.78 -2.36
C ARG A 38 6.96 -14.05 -2.14
N LEU A 39 6.92 -13.24 -1.08
CA LEU A 39 5.79 -12.36 -0.76
C LEU A 39 6.12 -10.92 -1.18
N SER A 40 5.13 -10.22 -1.71
CA SER A 40 5.19 -8.77 -1.93
C SER A 40 3.84 -8.10 -1.68
N TRP A 41 3.90 -6.81 -1.39
CA TRP A 41 2.71 -5.99 -1.14
C TRP A 41 2.57 -4.90 -2.19
N LEU A 42 1.32 -4.59 -2.51
CA LEU A 42 0.95 -3.45 -3.33
C LEU A 42 -0.11 -2.62 -2.61
N ILE A 43 -0.02 -1.31 -2.75
CA ILE A 43 -1.06 -0.34 -2.37
C ILE A 43 -1.55 0.31 -3.66
N ASP A 44 -2.85 0.19 -3.94
CA ASP A 44 -3.51 0.68 -5.16
C ASP A 44 -2.74 0.31 -6.45
N GLY A 45 -2.29 -0.96 -6.51
CA GLY A 45 -1.57 -1.53 -7.64
C GLY A 45 -0.10 -1.11 -7.76
N LYS A 46 0.46 -0.35 -6.82
CA LYS A 46 1.87 0.02 -6.77
C LYS A 46 2.62 -0.80 -5.73
N GLU A 47 3.74 -1.39 -6.12
CA GLU A 47 4.58 -2.18 -5.22
C GLU A 47 5.18 -1.32 -4.09
N VAL A 48 5.14 -1.87 -2.89
CA VAL A 48 5.58 -1.21 -1.66
C VAL A 48 7.04 -1.54 -1.38
N GLY A 49 7.81 -0.51 -1.01
CA GLY A 49 9.22 -0.67 -0.66
C GLY A 49 9.47 -1.05 0.82
N PRO A 50 10.74 -1.35 1.17
CA PRO A 50 11.16 -1.77 2.51
C PRO A 50 10.72 -0.90 3.70
N PRO A 51 10.56 0.44 3.60
CA PRO A 51 10.19 1.27 4.76
C PRO A 51 8.84 0.91 5.39
N LEU A 52 7.93 0.31 4.63
CA LEU A 52 6.61 -0.10 5.10
C LEU A 52 6.52 -1.63 5.32
N LEU A 53 7.62 -2.36 5.12
CA LEU A 53 7.64 -3.81 5.14
C LEU A 53 8.44 -4.37 6.31
N GLU A 54 7.92 -5.43 6.90
CA GLU A 54 8.60 -6.20 7.93
C GLU A 54 8.42 -7.69 7.65
N ALA A 55 9.53 -8.38 7.36
CA ALA A 55 9.54 -9.83 7.20
C ALA A 55 9.40 -10.50 8.57
N LEU A 56 8.52 -11.49 8.67
CA LEU A 56 8.25 -12.26 9.88
C LEU A 56 8.53 -13.75 9.61
N GLY A 57 9.19 -14.41 10.54
CA GLY A 57 9.56 -15.83 10.46
C GLY A 57 10.99 -16.08 9.99
N GLY A 58 11.36 -17.36 9.90
CA GLY A 58 12.71 -17.80 9.53
C GLY A 58 13.03 -17.45 8.08
N HIS A 59 14.18 -16.83 7.84
CA HIS A 59 14.74 -16.72 6.50
C HIS A 59 15.31 -18.07 6.09
N THR A 60 14.76 -18.68 5.02
CA THR A 60 15.37 -19.89 4.46
C THR A 60 16.47 -19.55 3.46
N PRO A 61 17.52 -20.38 3.34
CA PRO A 61 18.49 -20.29 2.26
C PRO A 61 17.76 -20.53 0.93
N GLY A 62 17.50 -19.47 0.17
CA GLY A 62 16.60 -19.50 -1.00
C GLY A 62 15.70 -18.26 -1.12
N GLY A 63 15.58 -17.48 -0.04
CA GLY A 63 15.13 -16.07 -0.10
C GLY A 63 13.62 -15.85 0.04
N GLY A 64 12.88 -16.81 0.60
CA GLY A 64 11.48 -16.62 1.00
C GLY A 64 11.36 -16.21 2.47
N THR A 65 10.24 -15.58 2.82
CA THR A 65 9.83 -15.31 4.21
C THR A 65 8.46 -15.95 4.43
N GLU A 66 8.24 -16.47 5.64
CA GLU A 66 6.99 -17.14 6.01
C GLU A 66 5.80 -16.18 6.00
N ALA A 67 6.05 -14.95 6.47
CA ALA A 67 5.05 -13.90 6.44
C ALA A 67 5.68 -12.53 6.19
N LEU A 68 4.91 -11.65 5.55
CA LEU A 68 5.33 -10.29 5.26
C LEU A 68 4.28 -9.32 5.80
N SER A 69 4.69 -8.51 6.77
CA SER A 69 3.84 -7.46 7.34
C SER A 69 3.99 -6.16 6.58
N LEU A 70 2.86 -5.49 6.38
CA LEU A 70 2.72 -4.16 5.81
C LEU A 70 2.28 -3.21 6.92
N LYS A 71 3.08 -2.16 7.17
CA LYS A 71 2.83 -1.10 8.14
C LYS A 71 2.49 0.19 7.40
N VAL A 72 1.22 0.60 7.43
CA VAL A 72 0.75 1.83 6.77
C VAL A 72 0.28 2.83 7.82
N PRO A 73 0.83 4.05 7.87
CA PRO A 73 0.24 5.12 8.66
C PRO A 73 -1.20 5.39 8.20
N ALA A 74 -2.19 5.36 9.09
CA ALA A 74 -3.59 5.60 8.72
C ALA A 74 -3.78 6.99 8.08
N GLN A 75 -2.97 7.97 8.49
CA GLN A 75 -2.92 9.29 7.88
C GLN A 75 -2.65 9.26 6.36
N GLN A 76 -1.80 8.35 5.87
CA GLN A 76 -1.55 8.18 4.43
C GLN A 76 -2.81 7.73 3.69
N VAL A 77 -3.64 6.90 4.33
CA VAL A 77 -4.92 6.44 3.78
C VAL A 77 -5.96 7.56 3.80
N VAL A 78 -5.96 8.42 4.82
CA VAL A 78 -6.79 9.64 4.86
C VAL A 78 -6.43 10.56 3.71
N GLU A 79 -5.14 10.82 3.48
CA GLU A 79 -4.65 11.63 2.35
C GLU A 79 -5.01 11.05 0.98
N ALA A 80 -5.15 9.72 0.89
CA ALA A 80 -5.62 9.02 -0.30
C ALA A 80 -7.16 9.01 -0.48
N GLY A 81 -7.92 9.67 0.41
CA GLY A 81 -9.38 9.76 0.34
C GLY A 81 -10.13 8.80 1.29
N GLY A 82 -9.46 8.29 2.33
CA GLY A 82 -10.07 7.51 3.41
C GLY A 82 -10.15 6.00 3.13
N SER A 83 -9.75 5.54 1.95
CA SER A 83 -9.67 4.10 1.67
C SER A 83 -8.58 3.78 0.64
N VAL A 84 -7.86 2.68 0.86
CA VAL A 84 -6.88 2.15 -0.09
C VAL A 84 -7.06 0.64 -0.27
N GLN A 85 -6.75 0.14 -1.45
CA GLN A 85 -6.70 -1.29 -1.71
C GLN A 85 -5.29 -1.81 -1.48
N VAL A 86 -5.17 -2.86 -0.65
CA VAL A 86 -3.92 -3.59 -0.45
C VAL A 86 -4.00 -4.95 -1.10
N GLU A 87 -2.95 -5.33 -1.81
CA GLU A 87 -2.81 -6.62 -2.48
C GLU A 87 -1.56 -7.30 -1.96
N CYS A 88 -1.71 -8.51 -1.40
CA CYS A 88 -0.58 -9.39 -1.17
C CYS A 88 -0.42 -10.32 -2.37
N ARG A 89 0.79 -10.37 -2.93
CA ARG A 89 1.16 -11.32 -3.97
C ARG A 89 2.10 -12.37 -3.39
N VAL A 90 1.87 -13.60 -3.82
CA VAL A 90 2.77 -14.72 -3.60
C VAL A 90 3.27 -15.21 -4.95
N SER A 91 4.58 -15.46 -5.07
CA SER A 91 5.19 -15.90 -6.33
C SER A 91 6.19 -17.02 -6.11
N LEU A 92 6.17 -18.01 -7.00
CA LEU A 92 7.08 -19.15 -7.01
C LEU A 92 7.46 -19.53 -8.45
N GLY A 93 8.60 -19.01 -8.92
CA GLY A 93 8.97 -19.12 -10.33
C GLY A 93 7.94 -18.42 -11.23
N PRO A 94 7.33 -19.12 -12.22
CA PRO A 94 6.28 -18.55 -13.07
C PRO A 94 4.89 -18.54 -12.41
N LEU A 95 4.72 -19.21 -11.27
CA LEU A 95 3.43 -19.28 -10.57
C LEU A 95 3.23 -18.03 -9.73
N GLN A 96 2.02 -17.47 -9.78
CA GLN A 96 1.64 -16.31 -8.99
C GLN A 96 0.19 -16.46 -8.53
N ASP A 97 -0.06 -16.04 -7.30
CA ASP A 97 -1.41 -15.91 -6.74
C ASP A 97 -1.47 -14.63 -5.89
N ARG A 98 -2.68 -14.19 -5.55
CA ARG A 98 -2.90 -12.93 -4.83
C ARG A 98 -4.14 -12.93 -3.96
N ALA A 99 -4.08 -12.11 -2.91
CA ALA A 99 -5.22 -11.76 -2.07
C ALA A 99 -5.33 -10.25 -1.96
N VAL A 100 -6.57 -9.76 -1.91
CA VAL A 100 -6.86 -8.32 -1.91
C VAL A 100 -7.75 -7.98 -0.72
N LYS A 101 -7.46 -6.86 -0.06
CA LYS A 101 -8.28 -6.28 1.01
C LYS A 101 -8.36 -4.76 0.86
N THR A 102 -9.39 -4.17 1.44
CA THR A 102 -9.55 -2.71 1.48
C THR A 102 -9.32 -2.23 2.90
N LEU A 103 -8.40 -1.31 3.08
CA LEU A 103 -8.21 -0.59 4.34
C LEU A 103 -9.07 0.66 4.32
N ARG A 104 -9.82 0.91 5.39
CA ARG A 104 -10.70 2.06 5.53
C ARG A 104 -10.35 2.83 6.79
N VAL A 105 -10.14 4.13 6.66
CA VAL A 105 -9.88 5.02 7.79
C VAL A 105 -11.05 5.97 7.92
N ARG A 106 -11.50 6.17 9.15
CA ARG A 106 -12.53 7.16 9.45
C ARG A 106 -11.98 8.54 9.12
N MET A 107 -12.59 9.20 8.14
CA MET A 107 -12.28 10.61 7.89
C MET A 107 -12.90 11.42 9.03
N ARG A 108 -12.06 12.01 9.89
CA ARG A 108 -12.52 13.09 10.74
C ARG A 108 -12.62 14.32 9.87
N ASP A 109 -13.71 15.04 9.98
CA ASP A 109 -13.82 16.39 9.44
C ASP A 109 -12.78 17.26 10.16
N TYR A 110 -11.56 17.28 9.66
CA TYR A 110 -10.58 18.30 10.04
C TYR A 110 -11.09 19.59 9.39
N PHE A 111 -12.07 20.21 10.04
CA PHE A 111 -12.41 21.60 9.80
C PHE A 111 -11.10 22.37 9.89
N PHE A 112 -10.65 22.94 8.77
CA PHE A 112 -9.59 23.93 8.75
C PHE A 112 -10.06 25.14 9.58
N SER A 113 -9.87 25.09 10.90
CA SER A 113 -9.94 26.26 11.78
C SER A 113 -8.70 27.11 11.53
N ASN A 114 -8.67 27.81 10.40
CA ASN A 114 -7.83 28.97 10.24
C ASN A 114 -8.55 30.14 10.90
N SER A 115 -8.41 30.29 12.21
CA SER A 115 -8.89 31.48 12.92
C SER A 115 -8.05 32.69 12.48
N GLY A 116 -8.58 33.48 11.56
CA GLY A 116 -7.88 34.62 10.98
C GLY A 116 -8.80 35.72 10.44
N ALA A 117 -9.52 36.37 11.36
CA ALA A 117 -9.95 37.77 11.31
C ALA A 117 -10.91 38.28 10.20
N ARG A 118 -11.94 38.97 10.72
CA ARG A 118 -12.82 39.99 10.11
C ARG A 118 -13.98 39.50 9.25
N GLY A 119 -15.16 39.89 9.74
CA GLY A 119 -16.45 39.70 9.10
C GLY A 119 -16.50 40.20 7.66
N GLY A 120 -17.44 39.61 6.93
CA GLY A 120 -17.71 39.92 5.54
C GLY A 120 -17.84 38.62 4.77
N LYS A 121 -19.08 38.30 4.38
CA LYS A 121 -19.45 37.21 3.47
C LYS A 121 -18.41 37.07 2.35
N GLY A 122 -17.66 35.97 2.34
CA GLY A 122 -16.57 35.74 1.40
C GLY A 122 -16.76 34.46 0.59
N CYS A 123 -16.89 34.61 -0.73
CA CYS A 123 -16.48 33.60 -1.70
C CYS A 123 -14.98 33.36 -1.56
N SER A 124 -14.51 32.11 -1.65
CA SER A 124 -13.20 31.84 -2.26
C SER A 124 -13.09 30.38 -2.68
N VAL A 125 -13.21 30.14 -3.99
CA VAL A 125 -12.78 28.91 -4.65
C VAL A 125 -11.31 29.12 -4.96
N ALA A 126 -10.42 28.50 -4.18
CA ALA A 126 -9.00 28.47 -4.48
C ALA A 126 -8.55 27.02 -4.58
N SER A 127 -8.70 26.49 -5.80
CA SER A 127 -8.14 25.21 -6.22
C SER A 127 -6.62 25.37 -6.35
N PHE A 128 -5.86 24.74 -5.46
CA PHE A 128 -4.40 24.71 -5.57
C PHE A 128 -3.91 23.42 -6.22
N MET A 129 -3.51 23.60 -7.48
CA MET A 129 -2.55 22.85 -8.31
C MET A 129 -2.28 21.37 -8.03
N ALA A 130 -2.77 20.53 -8.94
CA ALA A 130 -2.14 19.26 -9.29
C ALA A 130 -0.88 19.53 -10.12
N ALA A 131 0.29 19.22 -9.59
CA ALA A 131 1.53 19.15 -10.35
C ALA A 131 1.59 17.80 -11.08
N ALA A 132 1.33 17.80 -12.38
CA ALA A 132 1.60 16.67 -13.26
C ALA A 132 3.04 16.79 -13.80
N MET A 133 3.97 15.98 -13.28
CA MET A 133 5.26 15.75 -13.95
C MET A 133 5.05 14.73 -15.08
N LEU A 134 4.90 15.22 -16.32
CA LEU A 134 5.12 14.40 -17.51
C LEU A 134 6.61 14.41 -17.84
N ALA A 135 7.30 13.32 -17.53
CA ALA A 135 8.57 13.00 -18.17
C ALA A 135 8.26 12.40 -19.55
N ALA A 136 8.46 13.17 -20.61
CA ALA A 136 8.41 12.68 -21.98
C ALA A 136 9.85 12.66 -22.54
N ALA A 137 10.40 11.47 -22.65
CA ALA A 137 11.57 11.19 -23.46
C ALA A 137 11.25 11.47 -24.94
N ARG A 138 12.09 12.26 -25.61
CA ARG A 138 12.24 12.21 -27.07
C ARG A 138 13.72 12.33 -27.44
N LEU A 139 14.33 11.15 -27.58
CA LEU A 139 15.35 10.91 -28.59
C LEU A 139 14.66 11.03 -29.96
N TYR A 140 15.18 11.86 -30.86
CA TYR A 140 15.55 11.50 -32.24
C TYR A 140 15.83 12.76 -33.09
N PHE A 141 17.06 12.81 -33.63
CA PHE A 141 17.48 13.34 -34.94
C PHE A 141 17.07 14.76 -35.37
N ASP A 142 18.07 15.65 -35.52
CA ASP A 142 18.41 16.23 -36.82
C ASP A 142 19.82 16.85 -36.78
N ILE A 143 20.76 16.30 -37.56
CA ILE A 143 22.03 16.94 -37.92
C ILE A 143 21.89 17.25 -39.41
N SER A 144 21.89 18.52 -39.74
CA SER A 144 22.28 19.05 -41.06
C SER A 144 23.57 19.84 -40.89
#